data_AF-A0A553ZP63-F1
#
_entry.id   AF-A0A553ZP63-F1
#
_cell.length_a   1.000
_cell.length_b   1.000
_cell.length_c   1.000
_cell.angle_alpha   90.00
_cell.angle_beta   90.00
_cell.angle_gamma   90.00
#
_symmetry.space_group_name_H-M   'P 1'
#
loop_
_entity.id
_entity.type
_entity.pdbx_description
1 polymer ?
#
loop_
_entity_poly.entity_id
_entity_poly.type
_entity_poly.pdbx_seq_one_letter_code
_entity_poly.pdbx_strand_id
1 'polypeptide(L)'
;MSDQQPGYGYGPQGPPQQQPYGAQGWQSAPPGGYGYPSAGPYPTPGYAPQPPSAPSHSTAMWAHLSALLTVTAGSAICCGIGAFLGWIGPMSMRNDSRNKNDPYLRHHTTEALNFGLTQAIMAVIGTVLYFGTMIVYGLVADETQRASAGLAIPMLTVVAMMGAYGLTGIICAIIATVKAKGGEWWTYPRLIAWPMLKP
;
A
#
# COMPACT_ATOMS: atom_id res chain seq x y z
N MET A 1 -2.54 -78.26 4.04
CA MET A 1 -1.72 -78.37 2.80
C MET A 1 -2.16 -77.21 1.93
N SER A 2 -1.54 -76.03 2.01
CA SER A 2 -0.17 -75.72 1.53
C SER A 2 -0.09 -76.01 0.03
N ASP A 3 0.31 -75.16 -0.91
CA ASP A 3 0.73 -73.76 -1.03
C ASP A 3 0.77 -73.49 -2.56
N GLN A 4 0.87 -72.22 -2.96
CA GLN A 4 1.76 -71.69 -4.03
C GLN A 4 1.13 -70.63 -4.97
N GLN A 5 1.80 -69.47 -4.88
CA GLN A 5 1.84 -68.25 -5.69
C GLN A 5 1.90 -68.45 -7.21
N PRO A 6 1.53 -67.43 -8.01
CA PRO A 6 2.53 -66.47 -8.53
C PRO A 6 1.99 -65.03 -8.55
N GLY A 7 2.73 -63.95 -8.63
CA GLY A 7 4.15 -63.64 -8.84
C GLY A 7 4.18 -62.11 -8.99
N TYR A 8 5.02 -61.43 -8.21
CA TYR A 8 5.08 -59.97 -8.14
C TYR A 8 5.81 -59.40 -9.37
N GLY A 9 5.11 -58.58 -10.16
CA GLY A 9 5.69 -57.73 -11.20
C GLY A 9 5.67 -56.26 -10.74
N TYR A 10 6.86 -55.70 -10.51
CA TYR A 10 7.09 -54.28 -10.23
C TYR A 10 6.94 -53.46 -11.53
N GLY A 11 6.02 -52.49 -11.55
CA GLY A 11 5.96 -51.42 -12.54
C GLY A 11 6.36 -50.08 -11.92
N PRO A 12 6.97 -49.14 -12.68
CA PRO A 12 7.58 -47.94 -12.12
C PRO A 12 6.55 -46.93 -11.58
N GLN A 13 6.77 -46.46 -10.35
CA GLN A 13 6.03 -45.37 -9.69
C GLN A 13 6.31 -44.05 -10.41
N GLY A 14 5.28 -43.46 -11.02
CA GLY A 14 5.30 -42.06 -11.43
C GLY A 14 5.29 -41.12 -10.21
N PRO A 15 5.86 -39.90 -10.30
CA PRO A 15 5.90 -38.98 -9.18
C PRO A 15 4.48 -38.50 -8.79
N PRO A 16 4.21 -38.25 -7.49
CA PRO A 16 2.89 -37.83 -7.04
C PRO A 16 2.57 -36.41 -7.52
N GLN A 17 1.47 -36.27 -8.28
CA GLN A 17 0.89 -34.98 -8.63
C GLN A 17 0.38 -34.27 -7.37
N GLN A 18 0.95 -33.09 -7.08
CA GLN A 18 0.47 -32.18 -6.05
C GLN A 18 -0.91 -31.62 -6.46
N GLN A 19 -1.90 -31.78 -5.59
CA GLN A 19 -3.22 -31.18 -5.73
C GLN A 19 -3.15 -29.66 -5.46
N PRO A 20 -3.72 -28.79 -6.32
CA PRO A 20 -3.78 -27.36 -6.07
C PRO A 20 -4.85 -27.00 -5.02
N TYR A 21 -4.44 -26.22 -4.02
CA TYR A 21 -5.30 -25.62 -3.01
C TYR A 21 -6.17 -24.53 -3.64
N GLY A 22 -7.50 -24.72 -3.62
CA GLY A 22 -8.47 -23.70 -4.05
C GLY A 22 -9.71 -24.25 -4.73
N ALA A 23 -10.51 -25.06 -4.04
CA ALA A 23 -11.85 -25.44 -4.47
C ALA A 23 -12.88 -24.98 -3.41
N GLN A 24 -13.41 -23.78 -3.58
CA GLN A 24 -14.64 -23.34 -2.92
C GLN A 24 -15.60 -22.86 -4.00
N GLY A 25 -16.65 -23.66 -4.18
CA GLY A 25 -17.60 -23.55 -5.28
C GLY A 25 -18.56 -22.37 -5.17
N TRP A 26 -19.09 -21.98 -6.32
CA TRP A 26 -20.27 -21.14 -6.44
C TRP A 26 -21.39 -21.96 -7.08
N GLN A 27 -22.43 -22.20 -6.30
CA GLN A 27 -23.70 -22.81 -6.71
C GLN A 27 -24.58 -21.80 -7.47
N SER A 28 -25.27 -22.32 -8.50
CA SER A 28 -26.38 -21.84 -9.39
C SER A 28 -27.47 -20.95 -8.73
N ALA A 29 -28.33 -20.12 -9.38
CA ALA A 29 -29.02 -20.04 -10.70
C ALA A 29 -29.63 -18.59 -10.93
N PRO A 30 -30.46 -18.18 -11.97
CA PRO A 30 -31.62 -18.88 -12.60
C PRO A 30 -31.70 -18.83 -14.17
N PRO A 31 -32.72 -19.48 -14.81
CA PRO A 31 -32.76 -19.76 -16.26
C PRO A 31 -33.73 -18.87 -17.08
N GLY A 32 -33.35 -18.53 -18.30
CA GLY A 32 -34.20 -17.95 -19.36
C GLY A 32 -33.33 -17.50 -20.54
N GLY A 33 -33.67 -17.61 -21.82
CA GLY A 33 -34.80 -18.11 -22.58
C GLY A 33 -34.38 -18.16 -24.07
N TYR A 34 -35.12 -18.91 -24.88
CA TYR A 34 -34.79 -19.36 -26.25
C TYR A 34 -34.62 -18.24 -27.30
N GLY A 35 -33.66 -18.38 -28.24
CA GLY A 35 -33.55 -17.51 -29.42
C GLY A 35 -32.43 -17.84 -30.43
N TYR A 36 -32.76 -18.67 -31.43
CA TYR A 36 -32.21 -18.84 -32.80
C TYR A 36 -30.76 -19.28 -33.10
N PRO A 37 -30.55 -20.25 -34.05
CA PRO A 37 -29.23 -20.59 -34.58
C PRO A 37 -28.90 -19.73 -35.82
N SER A 38 -27.71 -19.15 -35.85
CA SER A 38 -27.12 -18.63 -37.09
C SER A 38 -25.69 -19.14 -37.20
N ALA A 39 -25.48 -20.05 -38.15
CA ALA A 39 -24.17 -20.51 -38.56
C ALA A 39 -23.56 -19.44 -39.49
N GLY A 40 -22.46 -18.82 -39.06
CA GLY A 40 -21.64 -17.91 -39.86
C GLY A 40 -20.15 -18.28 -39.75
N PRO A 41 -19.37 -18.19 -40.84
CA PRO A 41 -18.05 -18.83 -40.93
C PRO A 41 -16.87 -17.94 -40.48
N TYR A 42 -15.76 -18.65 -40.16
CA TYR A 42 -14.35 -18.25 -39.95
C TYR A 42 -13.86 -18.03 -38.50
N PRO A 43 -12.85 -18.80 -38.03
CA PRO A 43 -12.24 -18.61 -36.73
C PRO A 43 -11.21 -17.48 -36.77
N THR A 44 -11.51 -16.35 -36.12
CA THR A 44 -10.48 -15.37 -35.74
C THR A 44 -9.59 -15.98 -34.65
N PRO A 45 -8.26 -16.04 -34.82
CA PRO A 45 -7.31 -16.33 -33.73
C PRO A 45 -7.24 -15.10 -32.81
N GLY A 46 -8.29 -14.88 -32.02
CA GLY A 46 -8.52 -13.65 -31.30
C GLY A 46 -8.43 -13.89 -29.79
N TYR A 47 -7.39 -13.32 -29.18
CA TYR A 47 -7.26 -12.97 -27.76
C TYR A 47 -8.03 -13.86 -26.78
N ALA A 48 -7.29 -14.68 -26.01
CA ALA A 48 -7.82 -15.22 -24.77
C ALA A 48 -8.45 -14.07 -23.96
N PRO A 49 -9.66 -14.25 -23.39
CA PRO A 49 -10.30 -13.23 -22.58
C PRO A 49 -9.32 -12.74 -21.53
N GLN A 50 -9.00 -11.45 -21.54
CA GLN A 50 -8.20 -10.86 -20.48
C GLN A 50 -8.91 -11.18 -19.16
N PRO A 51 -8.23 -11.79 -18.17
CA PRO A 51 -8.87 -12.09 -16.90
C PRO A 51 -9.50 -10.81 -16.34
N PRO A 52 -10.69 -10.89 -15.74
CA PRO A 52 -11.36 -9.72 -15.19
C PRO A 52 -10.40 -9.01 -14.25
N SER A 53 -10.26 -7.69 -14.42
CA SER A 53 -9.45 -6.85 -13.54
C SER A 53 -9.89 -7.11 -12.11
N ALA A 54 -8.97 -7.51 -11.24
CA ALA A 54 -9.26 -7.63 -9.81
C ALA A 54 -9.88 -6.32 -9.30
N PRO A 55 -10.83 -6.37 -8.35
CA PRO A 55 -11.51 -5.17 -7.87
C PRO A 55 -10.48 -4.16 -7.35
N SER A 56 -10.44 -2.98 -7.98
CA SER A 56 -9.39 -1.99 -7.75
C SER A 56 -9.42 -1.34 -6.37
N HIS A 57 -10.48 -1.58 -5.61
CA HIS A 57 -10.65 -1.13 -4.23
C HIS A 57 -9.57 -1.70 -3.30
N SER A 58 -9.17 -2.96 -3.50
CA SER A 58 -8.11 -3.58 -2.69
C SER A 58 -6.76 -2.89 -2.94
N THR A 59 -6.41 -2.67 -4.21
CA THR A 59 -5.17 -1.98 -4.59
C THR A 59 -5.18 -0.52 -4.13
N ALA A 60 -6.32 0.16 -4.24
CA ALA A 60 -6.48 1.54 -3.76
C ALA A 60 -6.32 1.64 -2.23
N MET A 61 -6.88 0.69 -1.49
CA MET A 61 -6.67 0.57 -0.04
C MET A 61 -5.19 0.37 0.28
N TRP A 62 -4.51 -0.53 -0.42
CA TRP A 62 -3.07 -0.78 -0.23
C TRP A 62 -2.20 0.43 -0.56
N ALA A 63 -2.61 1.29 -1.49
CA ALA A 63 -1.92 2.54 -1.78
C ALA A 63 -1.82 3.42 -0.52
N HIS A 64 -2.95 3.69 0.13
CA HIS A 64 -2.97 4.49 1.37
C HIS A 64 -2.31 3.75 2.53
N LEU A 65 -2.58 2.46 2.68
CA LEU A 65 -2.06 1.65 3.77
C LEU A 65 -0.53 1.52 3.72
N SER A 66 0.05 1.34 2.53
CA SER A 66 1.51 1.26 2.36
C SER A 66 2.17 2.58 2.76
N ALA A 67 1.62 3.72 2.33
CA ALA A 67 2.12 5.03 2.76
C ALA A 67 2.02 5.21 4.28
N LEU A 68 0.87 4.86 4.87
CA LEU A 68 0.67 4.92 6.32
C LEU A 68 1.67 4.06 7.08
N LEU A 69 1.84 2.78 6.70
CA LEU A 69 2.73 1.84 7.37
C LEU A 69 4.19 2.28 7.25
N THR A 70 4.61 2.72 6.07
CA THR A 70 5.98 3.19 5.87
C THR A 70 6.23 4.48 6.67
N VAL A 71 5.31 5.45 6.67
CA VAL A 71 5.46 6.70 7.43
C VAL A 71 5.42 6.45 8.95
N THR A 72 4.62 5.52 9.45
CA THR A 72 4.45 5.29 10.89
C THR A 72 5.39 4.22 11.42
N ALA A 73 5.13 2.95 11.09
CA ALA A 73 5.91 1.82 11.55
C ALA A 73 7.36 1.91 11.04
N GLY A 74 7.56 2.31 9.78
CA GLY A 74 8.91 2.52 9.24
C GLY A 74 9.68 3.62 9.97
N SER A 75 9.01 4.70 10.40
CA SER A 75 9.66 5.76 11.18
C SER A 75 9.97 5.31 12.61
N ALA A 76 9.05 4.58 13.24
CA ALA A 76 9.23 4.09 14.60
C ALA A 76 10.39 3.09 14.71
N ILE A 77 10.55 2.22 13.70
CA ILE A 77 11.55 1.15 13.71
C ILE A 77 12.92 1.66 13.21
N CYS A 78 12.95 2.53 12.19
CA CYS A 78 14.18 2.93 11.51
C CYS A 78 14.60 4.38 11.81
N CYS A 79 14.45 4.84 13.06
CA CYS A 79 14.88 6.18 13.50
C CYS A 79 14.37 7.33 12.60
N GLY A 80 13.14 7.25 12.11
CA GLY A 80 12.52 8.25 11.25
C GLY A 80 12.70 8.06 9.74
N ILE A 81 13.47 7.05 9.28
CA ILE A 81 13.69 6.80 7.84
C ILE A 81 12.36 6.55 7.10
N GLY A 82 11.40 5.88 7.74
CA GLY A 82 10.11 5.58 7.12
C GLY A 82 9.34 6.82 6.64
N ALA A 83 9.45 7.95 7.32
CA ALA A 83 8.78 9.20 6.90
C ALA A 83 9.29 9.70 5.54
N PHE A 84 10.54 9.40 5.19
CA PHE A 84 11.14 9.77 3.90
C PHE A 84 10.77 8.82 2.75
N LEU A 85 10.26 7.62 3.06
CA LEU A 85 10.02 6.54 2.10
C LEU A 85 8.53 6.25 1.85
N GLY A 86 7.62 6.98 2.51
CA GLY A 86 6.17 6.77 2.44
C GLY A 86 5.56 6.83 1.03
N TRP A 87 6.27 7.40 0.07
CA TRP A 87 5.84 7.54 -1.31
C TRP A 87 6.10 6.30 -2.18
N ILE A 88 6.99 5.39 -1.77
CA ILE A 88 7.45 4.27 -2.62
C ILE A 88 6.30 3.30 -2.95
N GLY A 89 5.51 2.91 -1.95
CA GLY A 89 4.37 2.01 -2.13
C GLY A 89 3.35 2.56 -3.13
N PRO A 90 2.78 3.76 -2.90
CA PRO A 90 1.86 4.40 -3.83
C PRO A 90 2.41 4.57 -5.25
N MET A 91 3.68 4.94 -5.37
CA MET A 91 4.33 5.11 -6.68
C MET A 91 4.42 3.79 -7.45
N SER A 92 4.81 2.71 -6.78
CA SER A 92 4.89 1.38 -7.39
C SER A 92 3.53 0.93 -7.93
N MET A 93 2.48 1.07 -7.13
CA MET A 93 1.10 0.75 -7.54
C MET A 93 0.60 1.62 -8.68
N ARG A 94 0.94 2.92 -8.69
CA ARG A 94 0.55 3.83 -9.76
C ARG A 94 1.24 3.52 -11.09
N ASN A 95 2.50 3.08 -11.06
CA ASN A 95 3.30 2.87 -12.25
C ASN A 95 3.05 1.50 -12.93
N ASP A 96 2.36 0.58 -12.24
CA ASP A 96 1.94 -0.70 -12.80
C ASP A 96 1.05 -0.51 -14.04
N SER A 97 1.41 -1.17 -15.14
CA SER A 97 0.67 -1.10 -16.41
C SER A 97 -0.78 -1.55 -16.29
N ARG A 98 -1.09 -2.45 -15.34
CA ARG A 98 -2.45 -2.94 -15.05
C ARG A 98 -3.34 -1.85 -14.47
N ASN A 99 -2.74 -0.85 -13.83
CA ASN A 99 -3.44 0.16 -13.04
C ASN A 99 -3.59 1.50 -13.79
N LYS A 100 -2.88 1.68 -14.93
CA LYS A 100 -2.80 2.96 -15.65
C LYS A 100 -4.14 3.46 -16.19
N ASN A 101 -5.03 2.54 -16.55
CA ASN A 101 -6.31 2.85 -17.20
C ASN A 101 -7.48 2.93 -16.21
N ASP A 102 -7.25 2.72 -14.92
CA ASP A 102 -8.30 2.77 -13.89
C ASP A 102 -8.33 4.18 -13.24
N PRO A 103 -9.35 5.01 -13.51
CA PRO A 103 -9.45 6.35 -12.94
C PRO A 103 -9.54 6.37 -11.41
N TYR A 104 -10.22 5.38 -10.82
CA TYR A 104 -10.39 5.27 -9.38
C TYR A 104 -9.05 4.97 -8.70
N LEU A 105 -8.34 3.97 -9.22
CA LEU A 105 -7.04 3.62 -8.68
C LEU A 105 -6.01 4.74 -8.89
N ARG A 106 -6.06 5.42 -10.05
CA ARG A 106 -5.18 6.56 -10.33
C ARG A 106 -5.40 7.74 -9.38
N HIS A 107 -6.64 8.03 -9.03
CA HIS A 107 -6.95 9.02 -8.01
C HIS A 107 -6.39 8.64 -6.64
N HIS A 108 -6.72 7.44 -6.13
CA HIS A 108 -6.28 7.03 -4.80
C HIS A 108 -4.76 6.88 -4.68
N THR A 109 -4.09 6.36 -5.72
CA THR A 109 -2.63 6.26 -5.73
C THR A 109 -1.96 7.63 -5.84
N THR A 110 -2.56 8.59 -6.56
CA THR A 110 -2.06 9.97 -6.59
C THR A 110 -2.20 10.65 -5.24
N GLU A 111 -3.35 10.50 -4.58
CA GLU A 111 -3.59 11.05 -3.24
C GLU A 111 -2.65 10.44 -2.20
N ALA A 112 -2.46 9.12 -2.21
CA ALA A 112 -1.53 8.44 -1.33
C ALA A 112 -0.07 8.86 -1.58
N LEU A 113 0.28 9.11 -2.84
CA LEU A 113 1.61 9.56 -3.24
C LEU A 113 1.89 11.01 -2.80
N ASN A 114 0.91 11.91 -2.99
CA ASN A 114 0.95 13.27 -2.50
C ASN A 114 1.11 13.31 -0.97
N PHE A 115 0.38 12.45 -0.25
CA PHE A 115 0.55 12.27 1.20
C PHE A 115 1.97 11.83 1.55
N GLY A 116 2.45 10.71 0.98
CA GLY A 116 3.78 10.18 1.27
C GLY A 116 4.92 11.18 0.99
N LEU A 117 4.82 11.95 -0.10
CA LEU A 117 5.78 13.00 -0.43
C LEU A 117 5.69 14.20 0.53
N THR A 118 4.48 14.59 0.94
CA THR A 118 4.29 15.68 1.92
C THR A 118 4.88 15.28 3.27
N GLN A 119 4.67 14.04 3.71
CA GLN A 119 5.28 13.53 4.94
C GLN A 119 6.81 13.50 4.85
N ALA A 120 7.38 13.16 3.69
CA ALA A 120 8.83 13.22 3.49
C ALA A 120 9.36 14.66 3.60
N ILE A 121 8.67 15.65 3.00
CA ILE A 121 9.04 17.06 3.11
C ILE A 121 8.97 17.54 4.57
N MET A 122 7.87 17.23 5.26
CA MET A 122 7.69 17.62 6.65
C MET A 122 8.68 16.92 7.58
N ALA A 123 9.10 15.70 7.27
CA ALA A 123 10.19 15.02 7.97
C ALA A 123 11.53 15.74 7.77
N VAL A 124 11.87 16.16 6.54
CA VAL A 124 13.07 16.98 6.29
C VAL A 124 13.03 18.26 7.13
N ILE A 125 11.91 18.99 7.10
CA ILE A 125 11.75 20.24 7.86
C ILE A 125 11.90 19.97 9.37
N GLY A 126 11.23 18.94 9.90
CA GLY A 126 11.34 18.55 11.29
C GLY A 126 12.76 18.18 11.69
N THR A 127 13.47 17.42 10.86
CA THR A 127 14.89 17.07 11.07
C THR A 127 15.77 18.31 11.08
N VAL A 128 15.61 19.23 10.12
CA VAL A 128 16.38 20.48 10.06
C VAL A 128 16.10 21.35 11.28
N LEU A 129 14.84 21.48 11.71
CA LEU A 129 14.48 22.25 12.90
C LEU A 129 15.05 21.63 14.18
N TYR A 130 15.01 20.30 14.31
CA TYR A 130 15.54 19.57 15.46
C TYR A 130 17.06 19.75 15.58
N PHE A 131 17.81 19.43 14.52
CA PHE A 131 19.27 19.59 14.52
C PHE A 131 19.70 21.06 14.53
N GLY A 132 18.97 21.93 13.84
CA GLY A 132 19.22 23.37 13.86
C GLY A 132 19.09 23.94 15.27
N THR A 133 18.06 23.54 16.02
CA THR A 133 17.89 23.91 17.43
C THR A 133 19.06 23.43 18.27
N MET A 134 19.49 22.18 18.10
CA MET A 134 20.65 21.61 18.79
C MET A 134 21.94 22.39 18.52
N ILE A 135 22.22 22.67 17.25
CA ILE A 135 23.43 23.37 16.82
C ILE A 135 23.44 24.80 17.35
N VAL A 136 22.35 25.55 17.13
CA VAL A 136 22.23 26.94 17.57
C VAL A 136 22.40 27.02 19.08
N TYR A 137 21.71 26.18 19.85
CA TYR A 137 21.85 26.15 21.31
C TYR A 137 23.28 25.83 21.73
N GLY A 138 23.93 24.84 21.11
CA GLY A 138 25.32 24.51 21.42
C GLY A 138 26.28 25.69 21.23
N LEU A 139 26.05 26.51 20.20
CA LEU A 139 26.86 27.67 19.87
C LEU A 139 26.59 28.89 20.78
N VAL A 140 25.35 29.12 21.18
CA VAL A 140 24.95 30.37 21.88
C VAL A 140 24.73 30.22 23.38
N ALA A 141 24.55 29.00 23.89
CA ALA A 141 24.23 28.79 25.30
C ALA A 141 25.41 29.11 26.22
N ASP A 142 25.14 29.84 27.30
CA ASP A 142 26.09 30.08 28.38
C ASP A 142 26.26 28.84 29.31
N GLU A 143 27.21 28.90 30.25
CA GLU A 143 27.49 27.78 31.17
C GLU A 143 26.29 27.43 32.06
N THR A 144 25.46 28.42 32.44
CA THR A 144 24.28 28.21 33.28
C THR A 144 23.18 27.48 32.49
N GLN A 145 22.97 27.89 31.25
CA GLN A 145 22.03 27.26 30.33
C GLN A 145 22.45 25.84 29.99
N ARG A 146 23.74 25.59 29.73
CA ARG A 146 24.27 24.24 29.47
C ARG A 146 24.18 23.31 30.67
N ALA A 147 24.33 23.84 31.89
CA ALA A 147 24.14 23.08 33.13
C ALA A 147 22.65 22.80 33.44
N SER A 148 21.73 23.45 32.72
CA SER A 148 20.28 23.28 32.87
C SER A 148 19.67 22.42 31.75
N ALA A 149 18.40 22.06 31.92
CA ALA A 149 17.59 21.45 30.85
C ALA A 149 17.12 22.47 29.78
N GLY A 150 17.81 23.61 29.60
CA GLY A 150 17.39 24.70 28.71
C GLY A 150 17.17 24.29 27.25
N LEU A 151 17.92 23.28 26.78
CA LEU A 151 17.76 22.70 25.44
C LEU A 151 16.50 21.84 25.29
N ALA A 152 15.98 21.30 26.40
CA ALA A 152 14.85 20.38 26.36
C ALA A 152 13.56 21.09 25.90
N ILE A 153 13.34 22.34 26.30
CA ILE A 153 12.11 23.09 25.96
C ILE A 153 11.93 23.25 24.44
N PRO A 154 12.88 23.83 23.68
CA PRO A 154 12.69 23.99 22.24
C PRO A 154 12.68 22.64 21.50
N MET A 155 13.44 21.65 21.96
CA MET A 155 13.42 20.30 21.39
C MET A 155 12.06 19.61 21.56
N LEU A 156 11.51 19.63 22.78
CA LEU A 156 10.19 19.08 23.07
C LEU A 156 9.10 19.81 22.30
N THR A 157 9.25 21.11 22.08
CA THR A 157 8.33 21.91 21.26
C THR A 157 8.31 21.42 19.81
N VAL A 158 9.48 21.22 19.20
CA VAL A 158 9.58 20.67 17.83
C VAL A 158 8.98 19.27 17.77
N VAL A 159 9.31 18.39 18.73
CA VAL A 159 8.78 17.02 18.78
C VAL A 159 7.26 17.00 18.95
N ALA A 160 6.71 17.84 19.83
CA ALA A 160 5.27 17.92 20.06
C ALA A 160 4.53 18.42 18.81
N MET A 161 5.05 19.46 18.14
CA MET A 161 4.46 19.97 16.89
C MET A 161 4.49 18.92 15.78
N MET A 162 5.61 18.23 15.60
CA MET A 162 5.75 17.17 14.60
C MET A 162 4.89 15.94 14.93
N GLY A 163 4.79 15.59 16.21
CA GLY A 163 3.91 14.50 16.69
C GLY A 163 2.43 14.80 16.41
N ALA A 164 1.97 16.01 16.70
CA ALA A 164 0.60 16.45 16.43
C ALA A 164 0.27 16.47 14.93
N TYR A 165 1.20 16.96 14.11
CA TYR A 165 1.09 16.93 12.65
C TYR A 165 1.03 15.49 12.13
N GLY A 166 1.96 14.63 12.59
CA GLY A 166 2.01 13.21 12.24
C GLY A 166 0.72 12.48 12.61
N LEU A 167 0.18 12.70 13.81
CA LEU A 167 -1.08 12.12 14.26
C LEU A 167 -2.26 12.52 13.36
N THR A 168 -2.31 13.79 12.96
CA THR A 168 -3.33 14.26 12.01
C THR A 168 -3.22 13.53 10.67
N GLY A 169 -2.00 13.36 10.17
CA GLY A 169 -1.73 12.57 8.95
C GLY A 169 -2.16 11.11 9.07
N ILE A 170 -1.91 10.47 10.22
CA ILE A 170 -2.35 9.09 10.51
C ILE A 170 -3.86 8.97 10.42
N ILE A 171 -4.61 9.86 11.07
CA ILE A 171 -6.07 9.85 11.05
C ILE A 171 -6.59 9.98 9.63
N CYS A 172 -6.07 10.94 8.86
CA CYS A 172 -6.47 11.12 7.46
C CYS A 172 -6.16 9.89 6.60
N ALA A 173 -5.01 9.24 6.81
CA ALA A 173 -4.61 8.07 6.03
C ALA A 173 -5.42 6.82 6.38
N ILE A 174 -5.83 6.65 7.63
CA ILE A 174 -6.78 5.60 8.03
C ILE A 174 -8.12 5.82 7.34
N ILE A 175 -8.67 7.05 7.35
CA ILE A 175 -9.92 7.37 6.66
C ILE A 175 -9.80 7.09 5.15
N ALA A 176 -8.69 7.51 4.53
CA ALA A 176 -8.42 7.25 3.12
C ALA A 176 -8.41 5.74 2.80
N THR A 177 -7.78 4.93 3.67
CA THR A 177 -7.71 3.47 3.53
C THR A 177 -9.10 2.83 3.61
N VAL A 178 -9.90 3.21 4.61
CA VAL A 178 -11.26 2.68 4.81
C VAL A 178 -12.17 3.06 3.64
N LYS A 179 -12.14 4.32 3.20
CA LYS A 179 -12.93 4.79 2.06
C LYS A 179 -12.50 4.14 0.75
N ALA A 180 -11.19 3.99 0.52
CA ALA A 180 -10.67 3.30 -0.67
C ALA A 180 -11.13 1.84 -0.75
N LYS A 181 -11.19 1.15 0.40
CA LYS A 181 -11.74 -0.22 0.48
C LYS A 181 -13.24 -0.26 0.20
N GLY A 182 -13.97 0.76 0.65
CA GLY A 182 -15.42 0.92 0.44
C GLY A 182 -15.85 1.35 -0.97
N GLY A 183 -14.91 1.70 -1.86
CA GLY A 183 -15.24 2.25 -3.18
C GLY A 183 -15.57 3.74 -3.17
N GLU A 184 -15.29 4.44 -2.06
CA GLU A 184 -15.52 5.88 -1.94
C GLU A 184 -14.31 6.69 -2.36
N TRP A 185 -14.56 7.69 -3.21
CA TRP A 185 -13.56 8.71 -3.54
C TRP A 185 -13.19 9.50 -2.29
N TRP A 186 -11.89 9.57 -2.00
CA TRP A 186 -11.35 10.34 -0.90
C TRP A 186 -10.19 11.20 -1.37
N THR A 187 -10.16 12.45 -0.91
CA THR A 187 -9.06 13.39 -1.15
C THR A 187 -8.58 13.86 0.21
N TYR A 188 -7.26 13.87 0.42
CA TYR A 188 -6.70 14.36 1.67
C TYR A 188 -6.89 15.88 1.81
N PRO A 189 -6.97 16.39 3.04
CA PRO A 189 -6.81 17.82 3.27
C PRO A 189 -5.47 18.30 2.70
N ARG A 190 -5.46 19.48 2.06
CA ARG A 190 -4.28 20.00 1.33
C ARG A 190 -3.02 20.17 2.19
N LEU A 191 -3.18 20.37 3.50
CA LEU A 191 -2.06 20.47 4.44
C LEU A 191 -1.40 19.11 4.72
N ILE A 192 -2.13 18.02 4.52
CA ILE A 192 -1.68 16.65 4.78
C ILE A 192 -1.17 15.97 3.50
N ALA A 193 -1.80 16.25 2.36
CA ALA A 193 -1.29 15.87 1.06
C ALA A 193 -1.29 17.10 0.14
N TRP A 194 -0.10 17.66 -0.07
CA TRP A 194 0.07 18.74 -1.02
C TRP A 194 -0.14 18.21 -2.45
N PRO A 195 -0.97 18.86 -3.29
CA PRO A 195 -1.31 18.38 -4.64
C PRO A 195 -0.16 18.59 -5.63
N MET A 196 0.94 17.86 -5.45
CA MET A 196 2.12 17.90 -6.34
C MET A 196 1.86 17.17 -7.65
N LEU A 197 1.06 16.11 -7.59
CA LEU A 197 0.75 15.25 -8.72
C LEU A 197 -0.73 15.33 -9.05
N LYS A 198 -1.00 15.29 -10.37
CA LYS A 198 -2.35 15.22 -10.91
C LYS A 198 -2.79 13.76 -11.06
N PRO A 199 -4.09 13.45 -10.88
CA PRO A 199 -4.65 12.11 -11.07
C PRO A 199 -4.32 11.51 -12.43
#